data_AF-A0A2H6NGE3-F1
#
_entry.id   AF-A0A2H6NGE3-F1
#
_cell.length_a   1.000
_cell.length_b   1.000
_cell.length_c   1.000
_cell.angle_alpha   90.00
_cell.angle_beta   90.00
_cell.angle_gamma   90.00
#
_symmetry.space_group_name_H-M   'P 1'
#
loop_
_entity.id
_entity.type
_entity.pdbx_description
1 polymer ?
#
loop_
_entity_poly.entity_id
_entity_poly.type
_entity_poly.pdbx_seq_one_letter_code
_entity_poly.pdbx_strand_id
1 'polypeptide(L)'
;SIWADHNPIMVVWKGQRKRFRWTLNNRILKEESFKSKMEKELIFFFKENKKEDTSLQNLWDTMKACTRGVIIDYTKKRNIEKKRAFNLLEEEYKRLENELQ
;
A
#
# COMPACT_ATOMS: atom_id res chain seq x y z
N SER A 1 -49.97 8.26 36.78
CA SER A 1 -48.86 7.34 36.49
C SER A 1 -48.57 7.41 35.01
N ILE A 2 -47.78 8.32 34.44
CA ILE A 2 -46.34 8.65 34.57
C ILE A 2 -45.36 7.48 34.42
N TRP A 3 -45.69 6.46 33.64
CA TRP A 3 -44.74 5.39 33.32
C TRP A 3 -44.47 5.46 31.83
N ALA A 4 -43.45 6.24 31.48
CA ALA A 4 -42.89 6.21 30.15
C ALA A 4 -42.05 4.93 30.05
N ASP A 5 -42.40 4.02 29.15
CA ASP A 5 -41.69 2.76 28.84
C ASP A 5 -40.35 2.98 28.11
N HIS A 6 -39.73 4.15 28.32
CA HIS A 6 -38.49 4.53 27.66
C HIS A 6 -37.31 3.96 28.42
N ASN A 7 -36.86 2.78 28.01
CA ASN A 7 -35.58 2.24 28.46
C ASN A 7 -34.44 3.01 27.76
N PRO A 8 -33.61 3.80 28.47
CA PRO A 8 -32.57 4.57 27.83
C PRO A 8 -31.45 3.68 27.29
N ILE A 9 -31.19 3.75 25.98
CA ILE A 9 -30.05 3.08 25.35
C ILE A 9 -28.83 3.97 25.51
N MET A 10 -27.86 3.49 26.28
CA MET A 10 -26.57 4.15 26.49
C MET A 10 -25.58 3.69 25.42
N VAL A 11 -25.19 4.59 24.51
CA VAL A 11 -24.12 4.34 23.53
C VAL A 11 -22.84 5.02 24.00
N VAL A 12 -21.83 4.22 24.38
CA VAL A 12 -20.50 4.71 24.76
C VAL A 12 -19.61 4.73 23.53
N TRP A 13 -19.36 5.90 22.97
CA TRP A 13 -18.44 6.07 21.84
C TRP A 13 -16.98 5.98 22.31
N LYS A 14 -16.26 4.94 21.87
CA LYS A 14 -14.86 4.67 22.28
C LYS A 14 -13.79 5.34 21.40
N GLY A 15 -14.13 6.41 20.68
CA GLY A 15 -13.20 6.99 19.72
C GLY A 15 -13.28 6.36 18.34
N GLN A 16 -12.94 7.14 17.32
CA GLN A 16 -12.68 6.61 15.99
C GLN A 16 -11.25 6.06 15.97
N ARG A 17 -11.07 4.76 15.71
CA ARG A 17 -9.73 4.22 15.39
C ARG A 17 -9.15 5.05 14.26
N LYS A 18 -7.92 5.56 14.46
CA LYS A 18 -7.19 6.33 13.45
C LYS A 18 -7.13 5.47 12.18
N ARG A 19 -7.90 5.83 11.16
CA ARG A 19 -7.89 5.11 9.89
C ARG A 19 -6.53 5.42 9.25
N PHE A 20 -5.65 4.44 9.20
CA PHE A 20 -4.41 4.56 8.43
C PHE A 20 -4.80 4.68 6.96
N ARG A 21 -4.78 5.92 6.47
CA ARG A 21 -4.95 6.18 5.05
C ARG A 21 -3.66 5.75 4.38
N TRP A 22 -3.75 4.76 3.50
CA TRP A 22 -2.61 4.40 2.67
C TRP A 22 -2.20 5.61 1.82
N THR A 23 -0.89 5.87 1.76
CA THR A 23 -0.31 6.97 1.00
C THR A 23 0.76 6.42 0.08
N LEU A 24 0.73 6.88 -1.17
CA LEU A 24 1.73 6.54 -2.17
C LEU A 24 3.08 7.20 -1.83
N ASN A 25 4.17 6.44 -1.89
CA ASN A 25 5.51 7.01 -1.78
C ASN A 25 5.92 7.62 -3.13
N ASN A 26 5.82 8.94 -3.26
CA ASN A 26 6.12 9.66 -4.51
C ASN A 26 7.54 9.43 -5.05
N ARG A 27 8.50 8.95 -4.24
CA ARG A 27 9.85 8.64 -4.72
C ARG A 27 9.86 7.48 -5.73
N ILE A 28 8.97 6.50 -5.57
CA ILE A 28 8.95 5.33 -6.47
C ILE A 28 8.51 5.71 -7.88
N LEU A 29 7.75 6.81 -8.04
CA LEU A 29 7.32 7.31 -9.34
C LEU A 29 8.48 7.80 -10.21
N LYS A 30 9.62 8.12 -9.59
CA LYS A 30 10.85 8.53 -10.28
C LYS A 30 11.74 7.35 -10.67
N GLU A 31 11.50 6.16 -10.13
CA GLU A 31 12.32 4.97 -10.35
C GLU A 31 11.94 4.33 -11.71
N GLU A 32 12.92 4.15 -12.60
CA GLU A 32 12.65 3.64 -13.96
C GLU A 32 12.14 2.19 -13.96
N SER A 33 12.65 1.37 -13.05
CA SER A 33 12.16 0.01 -12.80
C SER A 33 10.68 -0.04 -12.43
N PHE A 34 10.20 0.95 -11.67
CA PHE A 34 8.80 1.06 -11.31
C PHE A 34 7.96 1.47 -12.51
N LYS A 35 8.40 2.47 -13.29
CA LYS A 35 7.68 2.91 -14.50
C LYS A 35 7.52 1.77 -15.51
N SER A 36 8.61 1.08 -15.84
CA SER A 36 8.57 -0.05 -16.79
C SER A 36 7.67 -1.18 -16.30
N LYS A 37 7.66 -1.48 -14.99
CA LYS A 37 6.75 -2.46 -14.42
C LYS A 37 5.29 -2.00 -14.53
N MET A 38 4.99 -0.78 -14.13
CA MET A 38 3.63 -0.23 -14.19
C MET A 38 3.07 -0.19 -15.61
N GLU A 39 3.89 0.20 -16.58
CA GLU A 39 3.52 0.22 -17.99
C GLU A 39 3.14 -1.18 -18.48
N LYS A 40 3.98 -2.20 -18.21
CA LYS A 40 3.69 -3.60 -18.57
C LYS A 40 2.40 -4.11 -17.94
N GLU A 41 2.19 -3.84 -16.65
CA GLU A 41 1.00 -4.28 -15.91
C GLU A 41 -0.28 -3.60 -16.44
N LEU A 42 -0.22 -2.30 -16.77
CA LEU A 42 -1.36 -1.58 -17.34
C LEU A 42 -1.69 -2.05 -18.76
N ILE A 43 -0.67 -2.23 -19.61
CA ILE A 43 -0.86 -2.77 -20.97
C ILE A 43 -1.52 -4.15 -20.91
N PHE A 44 -1.01 -5.03 -20.04
CA PHE A 44 -1.59 -6.35 -19.82
C PHE A 44 -3.04 -6.24 -19.32
N PHE A 45 -3.29 -5.40 -18.32
CA PHE A 45 -4.63 -5.19 -17.77
C PHE A 45 -5.63 -4.78 -18.85
N PHE A 46 -5.31 -3.76 -19.66
CA PHE A 46 -6.23 -3.29 -20.70
C PHE A 46 -6.42 -4.29 -21.83
N LYS A 47 -5.39 -5.05 -22.19
CA LYS A 47 -5.49 -6.11 -23.19
C LYS A 47 -6.50 -7.18 -22.78
N GLU A 48 -6.46 -7.62 -21.51
CA GLU A 48 -7.28 -8.73 -21.03
C GLU A 48 -8.70 -8.31 -20.60
N ASN A 49 -8.87 -7.06 -20.15
CA ASN A 49 -10.11 -6.60 -19.50
C ASN A 49 -10.96 -5.65 -20.37
N LYS A 50 -10.46 -5.19 -21.52
CA LYS A 50 -11.24 -4.34 -22.43
C LYS A 50 -12.13 -5.22 -23.32
N LYS A 51 -13.31 -5.58 -22.80
CA LYS A 51 -14.39 -6.26 -23.54
C LYS A 51 -15.55 -5.32 -23.80
N GLU A 52 -16.32 -5.53 -24.87
CA GLU A 52 -17.45 -4.66 -25.26
C GLU A 52 -18.51 -4.55 -24.16
N ASP A 53 -18.74 -5.62 -23.39
CA ASP A 53 -19.76 -5.66 -22.33
C ASP A 53 -19.30 -5.03 -21.00
N THR A 54 -18.04 -4.61 -20.88
CA THR A 54 -17.52 -4.10 -19.60
C THR A 54 -17.80 -2.61 -19.46
N SER A 55 -18.61 -2.25 -18.48
CA SER A 55 -18.83 -0.84 -18.11
C SER A 55 -17.51 -0.12 -17.84
N LEU A 56 -17.35 1.08 -18.39
CA LEU A 56 -16.18 1.94 -18.19
C LEU A 56 -15.89 2.19 -16.71
N GLN A 57 -16.94 2.31 -15.88
CA GLN A 57 -16.82 2.49 -14.44
C GLN A 57 -16.13 1.28 -13.79
N ASN A 58 -16.58 0.08 -14.13
CA ASN A 58 -16.01 -1.17 -13.60
C ASN A 58 -14.56 -1.36 -14.06
N LEU A 59 -14.27 -1.02 -15.31
CA LEU A 59 -12.91 -1.06 -15.84
C LEU A 59 -11.99 -0.10 -15.07
N TRP A 60 -12.43 1.14 -14.84
CA TRP A 60 -11.68 2.15 -14.10
C TRP A 60 -11.46 1.77 -12.63
N ASP A 61 -12.50 1.29 -11.95
CA ASP A 61 -12.41 0.88 -10.55
C ASP A 61 -11.50 -0.33 -10.35
N THR A 62 -11.61 -1.32 -11.23
CA THR A 62 -10.73 -2.50 -11.23
C THR A 62 -9.28 -2.10 -11.52
N MET A 63 -9.04 -1.26 -12.54
CA MET A 63 -7.70 -0.77 -12.87
C MET A 63 -7.04 -0.09 -11.67
N LYS A 64 -7.77 0.79 -10.98
CA LYS A 64 -7.28 1.46 -9.76
C LYS A 64 -6.97 0.46 -8.65
N ALA A 65 -7.79 -0.58 -8.46
CA ALA A 65 -7.56 -1.61 -7.46
C ALA A 65 -6.29 -2.43 -7.77
N CYS A 66 -6.16 -2.92 -9.02
CA CYS A 66 -4.99 -3.65 -9.50
C CYS A 66 -3.71 -2.81 -9.37
N THR A 67 -3.75 -1.56 -9.82
CA THR A 67 -2.62 -0.62 -9.73
C THR A 67 -2.14 -0.44 -8.28
N ARG A 68 -3.06 -0.30 -7.32
CA ARG A 68 -2.69 -0.21 -5.90
C ARG A 68 -2.01 -1.49 -5.41
N GLY A 69 -2.49 -2.67 -5.82
CA GLY A 69 -1.86 -3.94 -5.50
C GLY A 69 -0.42 -4.01 -5.98
N VAL A 70 -0.17 -3.64 -7.25
CA VAL A 70 1.18 -3.61 -7.83
C VAL A 70 2.11 -2.66 -7.08
N ILE A 71 1.62 -1.46 -6.72
CA ILE A 71 2.39 -0.48 -5.96
C ILE A 71 2.77 -1.00 -4.57
N ILE A 72 1.83 -1.64 -3.88
CA ILE A 72 2.07 -2.20 -2.54
C ILE A 72 3.12 -3.32 -2.60
N ASP A 73 3.01 -4.24 -3.57
CA ASP A 73 4.00 -5.31 -3.78
C ASP A 73 5.39 -4.74 -4.09
N TYR A 74 5.47 -3.79 -5.02
CA TYR A 74 6.73 -3.14 -5.38
C TYR A 74 7.38 -2.45 -4.17
N THR A 75 6.60 -1.68 -3.42
CA THR A 75 7.08 -0.96 -2.23
C THR A 75 7.54 -1.93 -1.15
N LYS A 76 6.82 -3.04 -0.94
CA LYS A 76 7.20 -4.08 0.02
C LYS A 76 8.56 -4.69 -0.35
N LYS A 77 8.74 -5.14 -1.60
CA LYS A 77 9.99 -5.72 -2.10
C LYS A 77 11.16 -4.75 -1.92
N ARG A 78 10.97 -3.51 -2.37
CA ARG A 78 11.97 -2.43 -2.21
C ARG A 78 12.37 -2.20 -0.75
N ASN A 79 11.41 -2.20 0.17
CA ASN A 79 11.70 -1.98 1.59
C ASN A 79 12.46 -3.17 2.21
N ILE A 80 12.17 -4.39 1.77
CA ILE A 80 12.92 -5.59 2.18
C ILE A 80 14.38 -5.48 1.74
N GLU A 81 14.63 -5.15 0.46
CA GLU A 81 16.00 -5.03 -0.04
C GLU A 81 16.78 -3.90 0.65
N LYS A 82 16.14 -2.75 0.88
CA LYS A 82 16.76 -1.66 1.65
C LYS A 82 17.12 -2.06 3.06
N LYS A 83 16.24 -2.81 3.74
CA LYS A 83 16.51 -3.30 5.09
C LYS A 83 17.69 -4.28 5.10
N ARG A 84 17.77 -5.18 4.11
CA ARG A 84 18.91 -6.10 3.97
C ARG A 84 20.22 -5.34 3.76
N ALA A 85 20.25 -4.39 2.83
CA ALA A 85 21.44 -3.59 2.55
C ALA A 85 21.89 -2.78 3.78
N PHE A 86 20.94 -2.21 4.53
CA PHE A 86 21.23 -1.49 5.77
C PHE A 86 21.85 -2.41 6.82
N ASN A 87 21.26 -3.59 7.06
CA ASN A 87 21.78 -4.54 8.05
C ASN A 87 23.20 -5.01 7.71
N LEU A 88 23.47 -5.30 6.43
CA LEU A 88 24.81 -5.70 5.98
C LEU A 88 25.85 -4.59 6.24
N LEU A 89 25.49 -3.34 5.93
CA LEU A 89 26.36 -2.20 6.18
C LEU A 89 26.60 -1.98 7.69
N GLU A 90 25.59 -2.20 8.52
CA GLU A 90 25.69 -2.10 9.98
C GLU A 90 26.62 -3.19 10.57
N GLU A 91 26.52 -4.42 10.06
CA GLU A 91 27.42 -5.53 10.44
C GLU A 91 28.87 -5.24 10.05
N GLU A 92 29.09 -4.74 8.84
CA GLU A 92 30.42 -4.34 8.38
C GLU A 92 31.01 -3.19 9.20
N TYR A 93 30.19 -2.18 9.52
CA TYR A 93 30.60 -1.06 10.36
C TYR A 93 31.07 -1.55 11.75
N LYS A 94 30.30 -2.43 12.40
CA LYS A 94 30.66 -3.00 13.71
C LYS A 94 31.95 -3.82 13.65
N ARG A 95 32.16 -4.57 12.56
CA ARG A 95 33.40 -5.34 12.37
C ARG A 95 34.61 -4.40 12.31
N LEU A 96 34.52 -3.35 11.49
CA LEU A 96 35.61 -2.37 11.34
C LEU A 96 35.89 -1.60 12.63
N GLU A 97 34.85 -1.25 13.39
CA GLU A 97 35.00 -0.58 14.69
C GLU A 97 35.78 -1.46 15.69
N ASN A 98 35.49 -2.76 15.73
CA ASN A 98 36.21 -3.71 16.58
C ASN A 98 37.66 -3.97 16.11
N GLU A 99 37.96 -3.85 14.81
CA GLU A 99 39.34 -4.01 14.29
C GLU A 99 40.24 -2.81 14.58
N LEU A 100 39.64 -1.63 14.84
CA LEU A 100 40.35 -0.37 15.10
C LEU A 100 40.51 -0.06 16.61
N GLN A 101 39.87 -0.82 17.49
CA GLN A 101 40.02 -0.73 18.95
C GLN A 101 41.00 -1.78 19.48
#